data_AF-A0A087E4S6-F1
#
_entry.id   AF-A0A087E4S6-F1
#
_cell.length_a   1.000
_cell.length_b   1.000
_cell.length_c   1.000
_cell.angle_alpha   90.00
_cell.angle_beta   90.00
_cell.angle_gamma   90.00
#
_symmetry.space_group_name_H-M   'P 1'
#
loop_
_entity.id
_entity.type
_entity.pdbx_description
1 polymer ?
#
loop_
_entity_poly.entity_id
_entity_poly.type
_entity_poly.pdbx_seq_one_letter_code
_entity_poly.pdbx_strand_id
1 'polypeptide(L)'
;MDYALAASSGVLCGIIDIFLVGKPGESPLGDVTDKWFANRTTDFAKLCGWDGKGDDPLSSAIGFLEKKFKIPYDQRGAGDAASSIFDLNPTNHHFKSLGHNPTLLGLFFSILDQFTNQSHFVSGGELISLQDADGKFELRGNSVPAKLFCGFVNWFGHLISDMSGSSGSKGRGMGIPSPFWAWTNDIIAIKRKLNIPVSQFDNTINELALSIYKEGYDIRFQTTQVIPVFINEIIVRLVYAIRRLVKYFVTTEKEERSASAMWKACEPFSNHTVKRMLTVAHGTFCMMDLGDATIRAFITGGGTFNATEFFLQLNIVGVGRFTISLYGEAKRAIVIRKAESEAQFARREMTIVENYLSGLSLLSELYNDKDLVDFVDDFKNSDMYVQAFQKSARLAELRKVPDNNILRTKSDIDSYFGGNRQ
;
A
#
# COMPACT_ATOMS: atom_id res chain seq x y z
N MET A 1 -25.38 -14.72 1.81
CA MET A 1 -25.73 -13.48 2.54
C MET A 1 -24.52 -12.56 2.69
N ASP A 2 -23.45 -12.97 3.38
CA ASP A 2 -22.25 -12.12 3.61
C ASP A 2 -21.65 -11.52 2.33
N TYR A 3 -21.52 -12.33 1.26
CA TYR A 3 -21.03 -11.84 -0.03
C TYR A 3 -22.03 -10.94 -0.76
N ALA A 4 -23.34 -11.17 -0.60
CA ALA A 4 -24.35 -10.30 -1.20
C ALA A 4 -24.31 -8.91 -0.54
N LEU A 5 -24.23 -8.86 0.79
CA LEU A 5 -24.12 -7.60 1.54
C LEU A 5 -22.80 -6.87 1.22
N ALA A 6 -21.70 -7.62 1.08
CA ALA A 6 -20.43 -7.06 0.65
C ALA A 6 -20.50 -6.48 -0.77
N ALA A 7 -21.08 -7.21 -1.73
CA ALA A 7 -21.28 -6.72 -3.08
C ALA A 7 -22.18 -5.47 -3.09
N SER A 8 -23.27 -5.44 -2.31
CA SER A 8 -24.14 -4.26 -2.16
C SER A 8 -23.39 -3.04 -1.61
N SER A 9 -22.47 -3.22 -0.65
CA SER A 9 -21.58 -2.16 -0.19
C SER A 9 -20.68 -1.64 -1.31
N GLY A 10 -20.12 -2.56 -2.12
CA GLY A 10 -19.35 -2.20 -3.31
C GLY A 10 -20.17 -1.40 -4.33
N VAL A 11 -21.41 -1.80 -4.60
CA VAL A 11 -22.33 -1.06 -5.48
C VAL A 11 -22.61 0.33 -4.95
N LEU A 12 -22.92 0.46 -3.66
CA LEU A 12 -23.13 1.76 -3.02
C LEU A 12 -21.90 2.67 -3.19
N CYS A 13 -20.71 2.13 -2.96
CA CYS A 13 -19.47 2.91 -3.11
C CYS A 13 -19.19 3.28 -4.57
N GLY A 14 -19.54 2.42 -5.53
CA GLY A 14 -19.47 2.75 -6.97
C GLY A 14 -20.42 3.88 -7.33
N ILE A 15 -21.63 3.91 -6.78
CA ILE A 15 -22.58 5.02 -6.97
C ILE A 15 -22.03 6.31 -6.36
N ILE A 16 -21.50 6.25 -5.13
CA ILE A 16 -20.87 7.41 -4.47
C ILE A 16 -19.73 7.95 -5.34
N ASP A 17 -18.89 7.08 -5.87
CA ASP A 17 -17.75 7.46 -6.67
C ASP A 17 -18.18 8.12 -7.99
N ILE A 18 -19.07 7.48 -8.74
CA ILE A 18 -19.55 7.98 -10.04
C ILE A 18 -20.24 9.34 -9.93
N PHE A 19 -21.06 9.55 -8.89
CA PHE A 19 -21.90 10.75 -8.80
C PHE A 19 -21.39 11.83 -7.84
N LEU A 20 -20.60 11.45 -6.82
CA LEU A 20 -20.15 12.38 -5.78
C LEU A 20 -18.64 12.59 -5.79
N VAL A 21 -17.84 11.65 -6.30
CA VAL A 21 -16.40 11.85 -6.55
C VAL A 21 -16.19 12.40 -7.95
N GLY A 22 -16.66 11.72 -9.01
CA GLY A 22 -16.53 12.16 -10.40
C GLY A 22 -15.08 12.49 -10.78
N LYS A 23 -14.89 13.61 -11.49
CA LYS A 23 -13.56 14.17 -11.82
C LYS A 23 -13.31 15.52 -11.16
N PRO A 24 -12.05 15.99 -11.09
CA PRO A 24 -11.73 17.33 -10.62
C PRO A 24 -12.56 18.40 -11.35
N GLY A 25 -12.99 19.43 -10.62
CA GLY A 25 -13.84 20.51 -11.15
C GLY A 25 -15.34 20.21 -11.20
N GLU A 26 -15.74 18.92 -11.15
CA GLU A 26 -17.14 18.48 -11.18
C GLU A 26 -17.52 17.65 -9.93
N SER A 27 -16.74 17.74 -8.85
CA SER A 27 -16.78 16.82 -7.71
C SER A 27 -17.46 17.42 -6.47
N PRO A 28 -18.70 17.01 -6.12
CA PRO A 28 -19.35 17.47 -4.88
C PRO A 28 -18.57 17.12 -3.61
N LEU A 29 -17.97 15.93 -3.53
CA LEU A 29 -17.11 15.56 -2.41
C LEU A 29 -15.74 16.25 -2.49
N GLY A 30 -15.31 16.65 -3.69
CA GLY A 30 -14.15 17.51 -3.89
C GLY A 30 -14.29 18.85 -3.19
N ASP A 31 -15.47 19.48 -3.23
CA ASP A 31 -15.71 20.73 -2.49
C ASP A 31 -15.59 20.54 -0.97
N VAL A 32 -16.01 19.38 -0.47
CA VAL A 32 -15.89 19.02 0.95
C VAL A 32 -14.42 18.85 1.34
N THR A 33 -13.63 18.15 0.53
CA THR A 33 -12.20 17.96 0.81
C THR A 33 -11.42 19.26 0.64
N ASP A 34 -11.68 20.06 -0.40
CA ASP A 34 -11.07 21.37 -0.59
C ASP A 34 -11.32 22.28 0.63
N LYS A 35 -12.57 22.34 1.13
CA LYS A 35 -12.90 23.09 2.36
C LYS A 35 -12.18 22.53 3.58
N TRP A 36 -12.05 21.21 3.69
CA TRP A 36 -11.31 20.58 4.77
C TRP A 36 -9.83 21.00 4.74
N PHE A 37 -9.17 20.94 3.58
CA PHE A 37 -7.78 21.39 3.42
C PHE A 37 -7.63 22.89 3.74
N ALA A 38 -8.50 23.75 3.22
CA ALA A 38 -8.48 25.18 3.52
C ALA A 38 -8.56 25.46 5.04
N ASN A 39 -9.45 24.77 5.75
CA ASN A 39 -9.57 24.89 7.19
C ASN A 39 -8.31 24.40 7.91
N ARG A 40 -7.73 23.26 7.50
CA ARG A 40 -6.48 22.74 8.10
C ARG A 40 -5.29 23.66 7.88
N THR A 41 -5.15 24.24 6.69
CA THR A 41 -4.12 25.26 6.39
C THR A 41 -4.28 26.48 7.27
N THR A 42 -5.51 26.96 7.43
CA THR A 42 -5.85 28.09 8.29
C THR A 42 -5.55 27.78 9.77
N ASP A 43 -5.92 26.60 10.25
CA ASP A 43 -5.64 26.14 11.61
C ASP A 43 -4.13 26.03 11.86
N PHE A 44 -3.38 25.50 10.88
CA PHE A 44 -1.92 25.42 10.94
C PHE A 44 -1.25 26.80 10.95
N ALA A 45 -1.76 27.74 10.15
CA ALA A 45 -1.30 29.13 10.18
C ALA A 45 -1.51 29.77 11.56
N LYS A 46 -2.67 29.55 12.19
CA LYS A 46 -2.94 30.03 13.56
C LYS A 46 -1.98 29.41 14.58
N LEU A 47 -1.73 28.10 14.49
CA LEU A 47 -0.74 27.42 15.35
C LEU A 47 0.67 28.01 15.15
N CYS A 48 0.96 28.50 13.95
CA CYS A 48 2.21 29.18 13.61
C CYS A 48 2.22 30.68 13.98
N GLY A 49 1.17 31.22 14.58
CA GLY A 49 1.10 32.61 15.04
C GLY A 49 0.53 33.61 14.03
N TRP A 50 -0.21 33.15 13.02
CA TRP A 50 -1.00 34.03 12.15
C TRP A 50 -2.15 34.67 12.95
N ASP A 51 -2.40 35.96 12.73
CA ASP A 51 -3.34 36.78 13.52
C ASP A 51 -4.81 36.67 13.08
N GLY A 52 -5.08 35.90 12.02
CA GLY A 52 -6.43 35.67 11.51
C GLY A 52 -7.00 36.83 10.69
N LYS A 53 -6.20 37.85 10.36
CA LYS A 53 -6.68 39.05 9.65
C LYS A 53 -6.42 38.98 8.14
N GLY A 54 -7.30 39.61 7.37
CA GLY A 54 -7.22 39.73 5.91
C GLY A 54 -8.61 39.68 5.28
N ASP A 55 -8.77 40.33 4.12
CA ASP A 55 -10.03 40.36 3.38
C ASP A 55 -10.43 38.95 2.88
N ASP A 56 -9.43 38.15 2.53
CA ASP A 56 -9.55 36.71 2.30
C ASP A 56 -8.70 35.96 3.36
N PRO A 57 -9.34 35.33 4.36
CA PRO A 57 -8.64 34.62 5.42
C PRO A 57 -7.76 33.48 4.91
N LEU A 58 -8.16 32.75 3.87
CA LEU A 58 -7.38 31.62 3.37
C LEU A 58 -6.13 32.13 2.65
N SER A 59 -6.29 33.08 1.73
CA SER A 59 -5.16 33.66 1.00
C SER A 59 -4.17 34.36 1.92
N SER A 60 -4.67 35.03 2.98
CA SER A 60 -3.81 35.63 4.03
C SER A 60 -3.05 34.57 4.83
N ALA A 61 -3.70 33.47 5.22
CA ALA A 61 -3.05 32.35 5.91
C ALA A 61 -1.96 31.69 5.05
N ILE A 62 -2.25 31.42 3.77
CA ILE A 62 -1.28 30.89 2.80
C ILE A 62 -0.07 31.83 2.69
N GLY A 63 -0.31 33.12 2.44
CA GLY A 63 0.78 34.09 2.31
C GLY A 63 1.60 34.29 3.59
N PHE A 64 1.00 34.09 4.77
CA PHE A 64 1.74 34.05 6.03
C PHE A 64 2.67 32.82 6.11
N LEU A 65 2.15 31.65 5.77
CA LEU A 65 2.90 30.39 5.77
C LEU A 65 4.05 30.41 4.75
N GLU A 66 3.80 30.84 3.51
CA GLU A 66 4.82 31.01 2.46
C GLU A 66 5.99 31.91 2.95
N LYS A 67 5.68 32.99 3.67
CA LYS A 67 6.68 33.92 4.23
C LYS A 67 7.43 33.35 5.43
N LYS A 68 6.76 32.51 6.23
CA LYS A 68 7.34 31.91 7.45
C LYS A 68 8.23 30.72 7.11
N PHE A 69 7.80 29.89 6.17
CA PHE A 69 8.46 28.67 5.71
C PHE A 69 9.00 28.89 4.30
N LYS A 70 9.95 29.83 4.18
CA LYS A 70 10.58 30.13 2.90
C LYS A 70 11.43 28.97 2.40
N ILE A 71 11.48 28.83 1.09
CA ILE A 71 12.26 27.83 0.37
C ILE A 71 12.86 28.48 -0.90
N PRO A 72 14.02 28.01 -1.39
CA PRO A 72 14.68 28.61 -2.55
C PRO A 72 14.16 28.09 -3.90
N TYR A 73 13.21 27.16 -3.92
CA TYR A 73 12.75 26.45 -5.12
C TYR A 73 11.28 26.74 -5.49
N ASP A 74 10.72 27.87 -5.03
CA ASP A 74 9.34 28.32 -5.31
C ASP A 74 9.23 29.25 -6.54
N GLN A 75 9.98 28.98 -7.61
CA GLN A 75 9.92 29.79 -8.84
C GLN A 75 8.61 29.53 -9.59
N ARG A 76 7.89 30.62 -9.93
CA ARG A 76 6.57 30.56 -10.61
C ARG A 76 6.63 30.89 -12.11
N GLY A 77 7.82 31.18 -12.65
CA GLY A 77 8.04 31.43 -14.07
C GLY A 77 7.66 32.84 -14.57
N ALA A 78 7.34 33.78 -13.68
CA ALA A 78 7.05 35.16 -14.06
C ALA A 78 8.31 36.04 -13.94
N GLY A 79 9.15 36.05 -14.99
CA GLY A 79 10.34 36.91 -15.08
C GLY A 79 11.67 36.27 -14.66
N ASP A 80 11.64 35.03 -14.17
CA ASP A 80 12.85 34.27 -13.82
C ASP A 80 13.45 33.60 -15.07
N ALA A 81 14.79 33.49 -15.15
CA ALA A 81 15.51 32.77 -16.22
C ALA A 81 15.01 31.33 -16.45
N ALA A 82 14.29 30.79 -15.46
CA ALA A 82 13.64 29.48 -15.43
C ALA A 82 12.45 29.33 -16.40
N SER A 83 11.73 30.41 -16.75
CA SER A 83 10.48 30.35 -17.53
C SER A 83 10.68 29.85 -18.96
N SER A 84 11.69 30.38 -19.67
CA SER A 84 11.96 30.06 -21.07
C SER A 84 12.71 28.74 -21.25
N ILE A 85 13.49 28.32 -20.25
CA ILE A 85 14.33 27.11 -20.33
C ILE A 85 13.55 25.87 -19.85
N PHE A 86 12.65 26.00 -18.88
CA PHE A 86 12.00 24.85 -18.21
C PHE A 86 10.49 24.73 -18.46
N ASP A 87 9.89 25.63 -19.26
CA ASP A 87 8.43 25.71 -19.46
C ASP A 87 7.69 25.73 -18.11
N LEU A 88 8.19 26.55 -17.18
CA LEU A 88 7.62 26.69 -15.84
C LEU A 88 6.57 27.78 -15.84
N ASN A 89 5.41 27.47 -15.26
CA ASN A 89 4.32 28.40 -15.09
C ASN A 89 3.57 28.10 -13.77
N PRO A 90 2.69 29.02 -13.32
CA PRO A 90 1.95 28.83 -12.07
C PRO A 90 1.10 27.54 -12.04
N THR A 91 0.73 26.97 -13.18
CA THR A 91 -0.12 25.77 -13.25
C THR A 91 0.67 24.45 -13.19
N ASN A 92 2.00 24.46 -13.36
CA ASN A 92 2.80 23.23 -13.36
C ASN A 92 3.97 23.20 -12.37
N HIS A 93 4.34 24.33 -11.77
CA HIS A 93 5.59 24.41 -11.01
C HIS A 93 5.62 23.50 -9.77
N HIS A 94 4.52 23.34 -9.00
CA HIS A 94 4.51 22.38 -7.89
C HIS A 94 4.70 20.93 -8.35
N PHE A 95 4.27 20.60 -9.58
CA PHE A 95 4.51 19.28 -10.16
C PHE A 95 5.95 19.13 -10.61
N LYS A 96 6.46 20.07 -11.41
CA LYS A 96 7.82 19.98 -11.97
C LYS A 96 8.92 20.12 -10.91
N SER A 97 8.74 20.98 -9.90
CA SER A 97 9.72 21.18 -8.83
C SER A 97 9.67 20.02 -7.83
N LEU A 98 10.77 19.29 -7.71
CA LEU A 98 10.83 18.08 -6.86
C LEU A 98 10.61 18.42 -5.38
N GLY A 99 11.07 19.59 -4.92
CA GLY A 99 10.88 20.01 -3.54
C GLY A 99 9.40 20.20 -3.14
N HIS A 100 8.50 20.36 -4.12
CA HIS A 100 7.05 20.50 -3.94
C HIS A 100 6.30 19.16 -4.00
N ASN A 101 6.98 18.07 -4.35
CA ASN A 101 6.39 16.74 -4.45
C ASN A 101 6.31 16.10 -3.04
N PRO A 102 5.13 15.63 -2.58
CA PRO A 102 4.98 15.00 -1.26
C PRO A 102 5.47 13.54 -1.26
N THR A 103 6.74 13.34 -1.60
CA THR A 103 7.43 12.04 -1.67
C THR A 103 8.70 12.07 -0.81
N LEU A 104 9.25 10.89 -0.50
CA LEU A 104 10.53 10.83 0.22
C LEU A 104 11.67 11.46 -0.60
N LEU A 105 11.63 11.31 -1.93
CA LEU A 105 12.62 11.91 -2.80
C LEU A 105 12.40 13.43 -2.92
N GLY A 106 11.15 13.89 -2.93
CA GLY A 106 10.84 15.33 -2.86
C GLY A 106 11.32 15.98 -1.58
N LEU A 107 11.16 15.33 -0.43
CA LEU A 107 11.77 15.77 0.84
C LEU A 107 13.31 15.84 0.74
N PHE A 108 13.94 14.82 0.15
CA PHE A 108 15.38 14.83 -0.05
C PHE A 108 15.84 16.01 -0.91
N PHE A 109 15.20 16.24 -2.06
CA PHE A 109 15.54 17.37 -2.93
C PHE A 109 15.23 18.72 -2.29
N SER A 110 14.13 18.84 -1.54
CA SER A 110 13.84 20.05 -0.78
C SER A 110 14.96 20.40 0.20
N ILE A 111 15.43 19.43 0.99
CA ILE A 111 16.51 19.66 1.94
C ILE A 111 17.80 20.00 1.16
N LEU A 112 18.14 19.23 0.12
CA LEU A 112 19.31 19.48 -0.71
C LEU A 112 19.31 20.92 -1.25
N ASP A 113 18.19 21.35 -1.84
CA ASP A 113 18.00 22.65 -2.46
C ASP A 113 18.11 23.78 -1.44
N GLN A 114 17.63 23.58 -0.22
CA GLN A 114 17.84 24.53 0.87
C GLN A 114 19.30 24.63 1.32
N PHE A 115 20.06 23.53 1.27
CA PHE A 115 21.49 23.55 1.59
C PHE A 115 22.34 24.21 0.50
N THR A 116 21.99 24.00 -0.77
CA THR A 116 22.77 24.43 -1.93
C THR A 116 22.27 25.71 -2.57
N ASN A 117 21.12 26.24 -2.13
CA ASN A 117 20.41 27.34 -2.77
C ASN A 117 20.11 27.06 -4.25
N GLN A 118 19.66 25.84 -4.53
CA GLN A 118 19.31 25.35 -5.87
C GLN A 118 17.81 25.10 -5.99
N SER A 119 17.38 24.73 -7.19
CA SER A 119 16.03 24.23 -7.44
C SER A 119 16.09 23.11 -8.48
N HIS A 120 15.63 21.91 -8.11
CA HIS A 120 15.60 20.75 -9.01
C HIS A 120 14.22 20.50 -9.62
N PHE A 121 14.20 20.36 -10.94
CA PHE A 121 12.98 20.17 -11.74
C PHE A 121 13.03 18.90 -12.59
N VAL A 122 11.86 18.29 -12.79
CA VAL A 122 11.64 17.28 -13.83
C VAL A 122 10.84 17.90 -14.97
N SER A 123 11.39 17.84 -16.18
CA SER A 123 10.72 18.34 -17.39
C SER A 123 11.24 17.61 -18.62
N GLY A 124 10.35 17.19 -19.52
CA GLY A 124 10.72 16.51 -20.77
C GLY A 124 11.55 15.24 -20.58
N GLY A 125 11.34 14.52 -19.48
CA GLY A 125 12.13 13.33 -19.14
C GLY A 125 13.53 13.61 -18.63
N GLU A 126 13.90 14.86 -18.39
CA GLU A 126 15.20 15.27 -17.85
C GLU A 126 15.09 15.74 -16.40
N LEU A 127 16.20 15.59 -15.66
CA LEU A 127 16.38 16.21 -14.35
C LEU A 127 17.25 17.45 -14.52
N ILE A 128 16.69 18.61 -14.20
CA ILE A 128 17.32 19.90 -14.43
C ILE A 128 17.53 20.63 -13.10
N SER A 129 18.63 21.35 -12.96
CA SER A 129 18.97 22.09 -11.75
C SER A 129 19.21 23.56 -12.09
N LEU A 130 18.50 24.45 -11.39
CA LEU A 130 18.77 25.88 -11.39
C LEU A 130 19.74 26.19 -10.24
N GLN A 131 20.85 26.85 -10.58
CA GLN A 131 21.84 27.34 -9.61
C GLN A 131 21.43 28.74 -9.13
N ASP A 132 21.78 29.08 -7.88
CA ASP A 132 21.43 30.36 -7.24
C ASP A 132 19.94 30.72 -7.39
N ALA A 133 19.10 29.75 -7.00
CA ALA A 133 17.66 29.77 -7.25
C ALA A 133 16.93 30.91 -6.52
N ASP A 134 17.40 31.29 -5.33
CA ASP A 134 17.04 32.53 -4.64
C ASP A 134 18.32 33.18 -4.10
N GLY A 135 18.82 34.23 -4.75
CA GLY A 135 20.06 34.92 -4.36
C GLY A 135 20.05 35.53 -2.95
N LYS A 136 18.96 35.40 -2.18
CA LYS A 136 18.81 35.88 -0.80
C LYS A 136 18.44 34.79 0.21
N PHE A 137 18.21 33.55 -0.24
CA PHE A 137 17.82 32.48 0.68
C PHE A 137 19.01 32.03 1.54
N GLU A 138 18.75 31.83 2.83
CA GLU A 138 19.72 31.28 3.77
C GLU A 138 19.04 30.26 4.66
N LEU A 139 19.49 29.00 4.59
CA LEU A 139 19.03 27.95 5.49
C LEU A 139 19.53 28.21 6.91
N ARG A 140 18.59 28.43 7.82
CA ARG A 140 18.84 28.69 9.24
C ARG A 140 19.35 27.43 9.97
N GLY A 141 20.18 27.64 10.99
CA GLY A 141 20.74 26.59 11.86
C GLY A 141 22.25 26.71 12.03
N ASN A 142 22.71 26.62 13.28
CA ASN A 142 24.13 26.79 13.63
C ASN A 142 24.96 25.49 13.51
N SER A 143 24.35 24.39 13.06
CA SER A 143 24.98 23.08 12.86
C SER A 143 24.27 22.30 11.77
N VAL A 144 24.90 21.25 11.24
CA VAL A 144 24.27 20.40 10.20
C VAL A 144 22.97 19.75 10.70
N PRO A 145 22.89 19.14 11.91
CA PRO A 145 21.62 18.61 12.42
C PRO A 145 20.53 19.68 12.58
N ALA A 146 20.91 20.89 13.04
CA ALA A 146 19.96 22.00 13.16
C ALA A 146 19.44 22.44 11.78
N LYS A 147 20.32 22.53 10.78
CA LYS A 147 19.94 22.86 9.39
C LYS A 147 19.03 21.79 8.77
N LEU A 148 19.28 20.50 9.03
CA LEU A 148 18.41 19.41 8.59
C LEU A 148 17.00 19.54 9.19
N PHE A 149 16.91 19.82 10.50
CA PHE A 149 15.63 20.05 11.17
C PHE A 149 14.91 21.29 10.60
N CYS A 150 15.62 22.43 10.45
CA CYS A 150 15.05 23.63 9.84
C CYS A 150 14.59 23.38 8.40
N GLY A 151 15.37 22.64 7.62
CA GLY A 151 15.04 22.28 6.24
C GLY A 151 13.76 21.45 6.15
N PHE A 152 13.62 20.45 7.03
CA PHE A 152 12.40 19.66 7.16
C PHE A 152 11.19 20.52 7.58
N VAL A 153 11.36 21.40 8.56
CA VAL A 153 10.27 22.28 9.04
C VAL A 153 9.82 23.26 7.95
N ASN A 154 10.77 23.84 7.20
CA ASN A 154 10.48 24.70 6.06
C ASN A 154 9.71 23.92 4.99
N TRP A 155 10.19 22.74 4.60
CA TRP A 155 9.51 21.90 3.62
C TRP A 155 8.08 21.56 4.04
N PHE A 156 7.91 21.05 5.25
CA PHE A 156 6.61 20.64 5.77
C PHE A 156 5.63 21.82 5.85
N GLY A 157 6.09 22.96 6.37
CA GLY A 157 5.26 24.16 6.49
C GLY A 157 4.89 24.77 5.14
N HIS A 158 5.80 24.72 4.16
CA HIS A 158 5.55 25.21 2.80
C HIS A 158 4.59 24.29 2.03
N LEU A 159 4.73 22.97 2.15
CA LEU A 159 3.76 22.05 1.53
C LEU A 159 2.34 22.27 2.09
N ILE A 160 2.18 22.59 3.37
CA ILE A 160 0.86 22.89 3.94
C ILE A 160 0.26 24.16 3.32
N SER A 161 1.05 25.19 3.01
CA SER A 161 0.51 26.34 2.27
C SER A 161 0.05 25.93 0.88
N ASP A 162 0.89 25.20 0.15
CA ASP A 162 0.65 24.85 -1.26
C ASP A 162 -0.51 23.89 -1.44
N MET A 163 -0.83 23.07 -0.42
CA MET A 163 -1.98 22.16 -0.44
C MET A 163 -3.30 22.86 -0.77
N SER A 164 -3.47 24.12 -0.36
CA SER A 164 -4.72 24.87 -0.52
C SER A 164 -4.70 25.88 -1.67
N GLY A 165 -3.70 25.80 -2.56
CA GLY A 165 -3.51 26.78 -3.62
C GLY A 165 -2.45 27.82 -3.25
N SER A 166 -2.49 28.96 -3.94
CA SER A 166 -1.57 30.08 -3.71
C SER A 166 -2.35 31.32 -3.30
N SER A 167 -1.72 32.23 -2.56
CA SER A 167 -2.38 33.46 -2.06
C SER A 167 -2.86 34.41 -3.17
N GLY A 168 -2.39 34.23 -4.41
CA GLY A 168 -2.74 35.06 -5.57
C GLY A 168 -3.65 34.36 -6.59
N SER A 169 -4.01 33.09 -6.39
CA SER A 169 -4.85 32.37 -7.35
C SER A 169 -6.32 32.81 -7.24
N LYS A 170 -6.99 32.92 -8.39
CA LYS A 170 -8.45 33.05 -8.44
C LYS A 170 -9.07 31.65 -8.50
N GLY A 171 -10.06 31.39 -7.65
CA GLY A 171 -10.72 30.08 -7.57
C GLY A 171 -9.93 29.06 -6.74
N ARG A 172 -9.99 27.78 -7.12
CA ARG A 172 -9.43 26.65 -6.36
C ARG A 172 -7.90 26.67 -6.21
N GLY A 173 -7.18 27.28 -7.16
CA GLY A 173 -5.72 27.27 -7.23
C GLY A 173 -5.13 25.87 -7.47
N MET A 174 -3.82 25.81 -7.72
CA MET A 174 -3.10 24.54 -7.84
C MET A 174 -2.66 24.03 -6.47
N GLY A 175 -3.10 22.82 -6.09
CA GLY A 175 -2.61 22.15 -4.90
C GLY A 175 -1.20 21.58 -5.10
N ILE A 176 -0.70 20.80 -4.15
CA ILE A 176 0.50 19.97 -4.39
C ILE A 176 0.13 18.69 -5.14
N PRO A 177 1.05 18.12 -5.95
CA PRO A 177 0.80 16.88 -6.68
C PRO A 177 0.32 15.76 -5.77
N SER A 178 -0.56 14.91 -6.28
CA SER A 178 -0.90 13.66 -5.64
C SER A 178 0.39 12.85 -5.36
N PRO A 179 0.59 12.33 -4.12
CA PRO A 179 1.75 11.51 -3.80
C PRO A 179 2.00 10.33 -4.76
N PHE A 180 0.92 9.70 -5.26
CA PHE A 180 1.04 8.59 -6.22
C PHE A 180 1.59 9.07 -7.56
N TRP A 181 1.04 10.16 -8.11
CA TRP A 181 1.43 10.68 -9.42
C TRP A 181 2.78 11.41 -9.41
N ALA A 182 3.16 11.96 -8.25
CA ALA A 182 4.47 12.56 -8.02
C ALA A 182 5.63 11.55 -8.20
N TRP A 183 5.39 10.25 -7.98
CA TRP A 183 6.42 9.21 -8.22
C TRP A 183 6.88 9.14 -9.66
N THR A 184 6.10 9.65 -10.62
CA THR A 184 6.55 9.70 -12.01
C THR A 184 7.77 10.61 -12.18
N ASN A 185 7.82 11.72 -11.43
CA ASN A 185 9.02 12.56 -11.34
C ASN A 185 10.15 11.84 -10.61
N ASP A 186 9.83 11.11 -9.54
CA ASP A 186 10.85 10.36 -8.79
C ASP A 186 11.55 9.31 -9.67
N ILE A 187 10.79 8.59 -10.49
CA ILE A 187 11.32 7.60 -11.45
C ILE A 187 12.29 8.28 -12.43
N ILE A 188 11.89 9.42 -13.01
CA ILE A 188 12.74 10.17 -13.94
C ILE A 188 14.01 10.65 -13.23
N ALA A 189 13.89 11.27 -12.06
CA ALA A 189 15.01 11.78 -11.29
C ALA A 189 16.01 10.66 -10.92
N ILE A 190 15.52 9.52 -10.45
CA ILE A 190 16.34 8.34 -10.12
C ILE A 190 17.05 7.82 -11.35
N LYS A 191 16.33 7.59 -12.46
CA LYS A 191 16.92 7.08 -13.70
C LYS A 191 18.02 8.00 -14.21
N ARG A 192 17.78 9.32 -14.24
CA ARG A 192 18.80 10.30 -14.65
C ARG A 192 20.01 10.33 -13.74
N LYS A 193 19.83 10.30 -12.41
CA LYS A 193 20.96 10.25 -11.46
C LYS A 193 21.76 8.94 -11.54
N LEU A 194 21.13 7.83 -11.91
CA LEU A 194 21.79 6.53 -12.07
C LEU A 194 22.29 6.28 -13.51
N ASN A 195 22.24 7.27 -14.40
CA ASN A 195 22.58 7.13 -15.83
C ASN A 195 21.80 6.01 -16.54
N ILE A 196 20.59 5.72 -16.09
CA ILE A 196 19.66 4.80 -16.74
C ILE A 196 18.84 5.59 -17.76
N PRO A 197 18.74 5.14 -19.03
CA PRO A 197 17.90 5.81 -20.01
C PRO A 197 16.44 5.90 -19.56
N VAL A 198 15.85 7.08 -19.69
CA VAL A 198 14.40 7.28 -19.49
C VAL A 198 13.70 6.75 -20.73
N SER A 199 12.81 5.79 -20.54
CA SER A 199 12.08 5.14 -21.62
C SER A 199 10.92 6.02 -22.11
N GLN A 200 10.40 5.72 -23.31
CA GLN A 200 9.19 6.36 -23.82
C GLN A 200 8.02 6.19 -22.85
N PHE A 201 7.88 5.02 -22.24
CA PHE A 201 6.83 4.73 -21.25
C PHE A 201 6.92 5.67 -20.03
N ASP A 202 8.12 5.91 -19.49
CA ASP A 202 8.30 6.80 -18.35
C ASP A 202 7.84 8.23 -18.68
N ASN A 203 8.23 8.73 -19.86
CA ASN A 203 7.83 10.05 -20.34
C ASN A 203 6.32 10.15 -20.54
N THR A 204 5.71 9.17 -21.22
CA THR A 204 4.26 9.17 -21.45
C THR A 204 3.47 9.15 -20.14
N ILE A 205 3.89 8.39 -19.14
CA ILE A 205 3.22 8.34 -17.84
C ILE A 205 3.44 9.64 -17.04
N ASN A 206 4.63 10.25 -17.12
CA ASN A 206 4.88 11.56 -16.49
C ASN A 206 4.09 12.69 -17.15
N GLU A 207 3.99 12.71 -18.48
CA GLU A 207 3.15 13.66 -19.22
C GLU A 207 1.68 13.49 -18.90
N LEU A 208 1.19 12.26 -18.79
CA LEU A 208 -0.16 11.95 -18.31
C LEU A 208 -0.38 12.49 -16.89
N ALA A 209 0.55 12.24 -15.97
CA ALA A 209 0.49 12.73 -14.59
C ALA A 209 0.45 14.26 -14.53
N LEU A 210 1.27 14.93 -15.35
CA LEU A 210 1.25 16.39 -15.47
C LEU A 210 -0.08 16.89 -16.08
N SER A 211 -0.63 16.19 -17.06
CA SER A 211 -1.89 16.51 -17.72
C SER A 211 -3.06 16.47 -16.73
N ILE A 212 -3.23 15.36 -16.02
CA ILE A 212 -4.32 15.24 -15.01
C ILE A 212 -4.12 16.21 -13.84
N TYR A 213 -2.86 16.49 -13.46
CA TYR A 213 -2.56 17.45 -12.40
C TYR A 213 -3.03 18.87 -12.79
N LYS A 214 -2.78 19.29 -14.04
CA LYS A 214 -3.26 20.58 -14.57
C LYS A 214 -4.77 20.70 -14.58
N GLU A 215 -5.48 19.58 -14.76
CA GLU A 215 -6.95 19.51 -14.67
C GLU A 215 -7.46 19.50 -13.21
N GLY A 216 -6.56 19.54 -12.22
CA GLY A 216 -6.89 19.65 -10.80
C GLY A 216 -6.77 18.35 -10.00
N TYR A 217 -6.19 17.29 -10.59
CA TYR A 217 -5.87 16.06 -9.86
C TYR A 217 -4.65 16.28 -8.96
N ASP A 218 -4.89 16.87 -7.79
CA ASP A 218 -3.90 17.12 -6.74
C ASP A 218 -4.19 16.26 -5.50
N ILE A 219 -3.44 16.48 -4.41
CA ILE A 219 -3.63 15.73 -3.17
C ILE A 219 -5.04 15.86 -2.57
N ARG A 220 -5.74 16.99 -2.82
CA ARG A 220 -7.09 17.22 -2.30
C ARG A 220 -8.08 16.31 -3.01
N PHE A 221 -7.99 16.24 -4.34
CA PHE A 221 -8.83 15.32 -5.12
C PHE A 221 -8.49 13.85 -4.85
N GLN A 222 -7.21 13.49 -4.72
CA GLN A 222 -6.85 12.13 -4.32
C GLN A 222 -7.44 11.76 -2.94
N THR A 223 -7.52 12.73 -2.01
CA THR A 223 -8.19 12.53 -0.71
C THR A 223 -9.69 12.28 -0.89
N THR A 224 -10.35 12.93 -1.86
CA THR A 224 -11.75 12.66 -2.22
C THR A 224 -11.95 11.21 -2.63
N GLN A 225 -11.05 10.66 -3.44
CA GLN A 225 -11.11 9.26 -3.88
C GLN A 225 -11.00 8.24 -2.72
N VAL A 226 -10.40 8.63 -1.58
CA VAL A 226 -10.33 7.76 -0.38
C VAL A 226 -11.71 7.56 0.26
N ILE A 227 -12.63 8.51 0.13
CA ILE A 227 -13.93 8.51 0.82
C ILE A 227 -14.74 7.24 0.52
N PRO A 228 -15.08 6.88 -0.74
CA PRO A 228 -15.83 5.66 -1.02
C PRO A 228 -15.09 4.39 -0.58
N VAL A 229 -13.76 4.35 -0.72
CA VAL A 229 -12.93 3.22 -0.27
C VAL A 229 -13.07 2.99 1.23
N PHE A 230 -13.02 4.08 2.01
CA PHE A 230 -13.14 4.04 3.46
C PHE A 230 -14.56 3.68 3.92
N ILE A 231 -15.59 4.22 3.26
CA ILE A 231 -16.98 3.85 3.51
C ILE A 231 -17.18 2.35 3.28
N ASN A 232 -16.63 1.81 2.19
CA ASN A 232 -16.72 0.38 1.87
C ASN A 232 -16.11 -0.48 2.98
N GLU A 233 -14.93 -0.09 3.49
CA GLU A 233 -14.26 -0.76 4.61
C GLU A 233 -15.11 -0.77 5.89
N ILE A 234 -15.77 0.35 6.21
CA ILE A 234 -16.60 0.49 7.40
C ILE A 234 -17.88 -0.36 7.29
N ILE A 235 -18.62 -0.21 6.19
CA ILE A 235 -19.93 -0.88 6.03
C ILE A 235 -19.76 -2.40 6.07
N VAL A 236 -18.76 -2.94 5.34
CA VAL A 236 -18.49 -4.37 5.33
C VAL A 236 -18.17 -4.89 6.73
N ARG A 237 -17.33 -4.18 7.49
CA ARG A 237 -16.96 -4.58 8.86
C ARG A 237 -18.13 -4.47 9.83
N LEU A 238 -18.92 -3.41 9.71
CA LEU A 238 -20.07 -3.18 10.56
C LEU A 238 -21.13 -4.27 10.35
N VAL A 239 -21.46 -4.57 9.10
CA VAL A 239 -22.42 -5.63 8.75
C VAL A 239 -21.95 -6.98 9.26
N TYR A 240 -20.65 -7.29 9.08
CA TYR A 240 -20.07 -8.51 9.63
C TYR A 240 -20.18 -8.56 11.16
N ALA A 241 -19.80 -7.50 11.86
CA ALA A 241 -19.81 -7.42 13.31
C ALA A 241 -21.23 -7.58 13.87
N ILE A 242 -22.23 -6.89 13.29
CA ILE A 242 -23.64 -6.98 13.69
C ILE A 242 -24.14 -8.43 13.54
N ARG A 243 -23.87 -9.06 12.40
CA ARG A 243 -24.31 -10.45 12.15
C ARG A 243 -23.68 -11.42 13.16
N ARG A 244 -22.37 -11.26 13.44
CA ARG A 244 -21.66 -12.09 14.42
C ARG A 244 -22.18 -11.87 15.84
N LEU A 245 -22.53 -10.62 16.17
CA LEU A 245 -23.13 -10.26 17.45
C LEU A 245 -24.48 -10.93 17.65
N VAL A 246 -25.36 -10.86 16.64
CA VAL A 246 -26.66 -11.56 16.67
C VAL A 246 -26.44 -13.06 16.82
N LYS A 247 -25.53 -13.66 16.04
CA LYS A 247 -25.22 -15.08 16.16
C LYS A 247 -24.74 -15.44 17.57
N TYR A 248 -23.84 -14.64 18.15
CA TYR A 248 -23.32 -14.85 19.49
C TYR A 248 -24.44 -14.90 20.54
N PHE A 249 -25.37 -13.95 20.51
CA PHE A 249 -26.49 -13.94 21.46
C PHE A 249 -27.54 -15.03 21.24
N VAL A 250 -27.66 -15.56 20.01
CA VAL A 250 -28.57 -16.66 19.71
C VAL A 250 -27.97 -18.01 20.12
N THR A 251 -26.67 -18.21 19.94
CA THR A 251 -26.03 -19.53 20.14
C THR A 251 -25.35 -19.72 21.48
N THR A 252 -25.07 -18.64 22.23
CA THR A 252 -24.34 -18.71 23.50
C THR A 252 -25.33 -18.64 24.67
N GLU A 253 -25.23 -19.60 25.59
CA GLU A 253 -26.02 -19.61 26.83
C GLU A 253 -25.78 -18.34 27.66
N LYS A 254 -26.72 -17.95 28.51
CA LYS A 254 -26.65 -16.64 29.20
C LYS A 254 -25.46 -16.57 30.15
N GLU A 255 -25.11 -17.70 30.74
CA GLU A 255 -24.11 -17.91 31.76
C GLU A 255 -22.68 -17.82 31.17
N GLU A 256 -22.52 -18.17 29.89
CA GLU A 256 -21.25 -18.11 29.16
C GLU A 256 -21.01 -16.74 28.48
N ARG A 257 -21.99 -15.83 28.57
CA ARG A 257 -21.87 -14.51 27.93
C ARG A 257 -20.89 -13.64 28.69
N SER A 258 -19.87 -13.16 27.97
CA SER A 258 -18.95 -12.15 28.47
C SER A 258 -18.54 -11.19 27.36
N ALA A 259 -18.16 -9.97 27.73
CA ALA A 259 -17.69 -8.96 26.76
C ALA A 259 -16.46 -9.45 25.98
N SER A 260 -15.55 -10.18 26.65
CA SER A 260 -14.34 -10.73 26.02
C SER A 260 -14.69 -11.81 24.98
N ALA A 261 -15.56 -12.77 25.33
CA ALA A 261 -16.00 -13.80 24.41
C ALA A 261 -16.77 -13.21 23.23
N MET A 262 -17.62 -12.21 23.48
CA MET A 262 -18.34 -11.46 22.46
C MET A 262 -17.37 -10.78 21.48
N TRP A 263 -16.39 -10.03 21.98
CA TRP A 263 -15.40 -9.35 21.14
C TRP A 263 -14.63 -10.36 20.28
N LYS A 264 -14.10 -11.43 20.90
CA LYS A 264 -13.38 -12.48 20.18
C LYS A 264 -14.23 -13.15 19.09
N ALA A 265 -15.54 -13.27 19.32
CA ALA A 265 -16.46 -13.85 18.34
C ALA A 265 -16.85 -12.88 17.20
N CYS A 266 -16.77 -11.56 17.43
CA CYS A 266 -17.35 -10.54 16.55
C CYS A 266 -16.33 -9.61 15.90
N GLU A 267 -15.07 -9.58 16.34
CA GLU A 267 -14.09 -8.61 15.86
C GLU A 267 -13.92 -8.63 14.32
N PRO A 268 -14.07 -7.48 13.64
CA PRO A 268 -14.10 -7.44 12.19
C PRO A 268 -12.72 -7.20 11.55
N PHE A 269 -11.63 -7.51 12.23
CA PHE A 269 -10.27 -7.16 11.78
C PHE A 269 -9.45 -8.38 11.35
N SER A 270 -9.38 -9.39 12.21
CA SER A 270 -8.52 -10.55 12.00
C SER A 270 -9.18 -11.63 11.14
N ASN A 271 -10.50 -11.59 11.00
CA ASN A 271 -11.27 -12.70 10.45
C ASN A 271 -11.14 -12.87 8.93
N HIS A 272 -10.90 -14.10 8.48
CA HIS A 272 -10.77 -14.44 7.05
C HIS A 272 -12.04 -14.17 6.23
N THR A 273 -13.23 -14.32 6.83
CA THR A 273 -14.50 -14.01 6.17
C THR A 273 -14.58 -12.51 5.85
N VAL A 274 -14.15 -11.64 6.76
CA VAL A 274 -14.12 -10.19 6.51
C VAL A 274 -13.17 -9.87 5.36
N LYS A 275 -11.97 -10.47 5.34
CA LYS A 275 -11.02 -10.26 4.25
C LYS A 275 -11.64 -10.61 2.89
N ARG A 276 -12.36 -11.74 2.80
CA ARG A 276 -13.09 -12.12 1.58
C ARG A 276 -14.23 -11.18 1.24
N MET A 277 -15.02 -10.76 2.24
CA MET A 277 -16.07 -9.77 2.03
C MET A 277 -15.49 -8.45 1.49
N LEU A 278 -14.37 -7.98 2.03
CA LEU A 278 -13.67 -6.79 1.53
C LEU A 278 -13.15 -6.99 0.12
N THR A 279 -12.64 -8.17 -0.24
CA THR A 279 -12.26 -8.48 -1.63
C THR A 279 -13.46 -8.38 -2.57
N VAL A 280 -14.60 -8.96 -2.20
CA VAL A 280 -15.84 -8.89 -3.01
C VAL A 280 -16.31 -7.44 -3.12
N ALA A 281 -16.38 -6.72 -2.00
CA ALA A 281 -16.88 -5.35 -1.97
C ALA A 281 -16.01 -4.38 -2.78
N HIS A 282 -14.68 -4.45 -2.64
CA HIS A 282 -13.76 -3.62 -3.44
C HIS A 282 -13.71 -4.07 -4.90
N GLY A 283 -13.85 -5.37 -5.18
CA GLY A 283 -13.94 -5.86 -6.56
C GLY A 283 -15.18 -5.35 -7.28
N THR A 284 -16.35 -5.35 -6.61
CA THR A 284 -17.58 -4.76 -7.16
C THR A 284 -17.46 -3.25 -7.33
N PHE A 285 -16.88 -2.56 -6.35
CA PHE A 285 -16.62 -1.12 -6.44
C PHE A 285 -15.72 -0.79 -7.65
N CYS A 286 -14.55 -1.41 -7.76
CA CYS A 286 -13.62 -1.18 -8.86
C CYS A 286 -14.21 -1.55 -10.23
N MET A 287 -15.05 -2.60 -10.30
CA MET A 287 -15.71 -2.96 -11.55
C MET A 287 -16.65 -1.84 -12.05
N MET A 288 -17.39 -1.20 -11.15
CA MET A 288 -18.27 -0.08 -11.51
C MET A 288 -17.48 1.15 -11.91
N ASP A 289 -16.47 1.53 -11.11
CA ASP A 289 -15.59 2.67 -11.36
C ASP A 289 -14.82 2.52 -12.69
N LEU A 290 -14.14 1.39 -12.90
CA LEU A 290 -13.46 1.09 -14.18
C LEU A 290 -14.42 1.15 -15.37
N GLY A 291 -15.65 0.66 -15.20
CA GLY A 291 -16.69 0.71 -16.22
C GLY A 291 -17.08 2.15 -16.57
N ASP A 292 -17.40 2.97 -15.58
CA ASP A 292 -17.79 4.38 -15.76
C ASP A 292 -16.64 5.20 -16.34
N ALA A 293 -15.43 5.09 -15.78
CA ALA A 293 -14.23 5.76 -16.28
C ALA A 293 -13.94 5.41 -17.74
N THR A 294 -14.08 4.14 -18.13
CA THR A 294 -13.92 3.69 -19.52
C THR A 294 -14.98 4.34 -20.43
N ILE A 295 -16.26 4.31 -20.02
CA ILE A 295 -17.35 4.90 -20.81
C ILE A 295 -17.11 6.40 -21.01
N ARG A 296 -16.77 7.14 -19.96
CA ARG A 296 -16.48 8.58 -20.04
C ARG A 296 -15.26 8.90 -20.90
N ALA A 297 -14.22 8.08 -20.82
CA ALA A 297 -13.04 8.23 -21.67
C ALA A 297 -13.36 8.11 -23.17
N PHE A 298 -14.25 7.18 -23.55
CA PHE A 298 -14.70 7.04 -24.95
C PHE A 298 -15.66 8.15 -25.38
N ILE A 299 -16.56 8.60 -24.49
CA ILE A 299 -17.47 9.71 -24.78
C ILE A 299 -16.68 11.00 -25.04
N THR A 300 -15.79 11.37 -24.13
CA THR A 300 -14.97 12.58 -24.24
C THR A 300 -13.97 12.49 -25.39
N GLY A 301 -13.47 11.30 -25.71
CA GLY A 301 -12.57 11.07 -26.86
C GLY A 301 -13.28 10.92 -28.20
N GLY A 302 -14.59 11.18 -28.30
CA GLY A 302 -15.34 11.15 -29.57
C GLY A 302 -15.33 9.79 -30.26
N GLY A 303 -15.34 8.69 -29.47
CA GLY A 303 -15.23 7.32 -29.98
C GLY A 303 -13.80 6.73 -29.95
N THR A 304 -12.79 7.53 -29.60
CA THR A 304 -11.44 7.06 -29.28
C THR A 304 -11.19 7.09 -27.77
N PHE A 305 -10.28 6.27 -27.26
CA PHE A 305 -10.00 6.21 -25.82
C PHE A 305 -9.14 7.41 -25.39
N ASN A 306 -9.70 8.30 -24.56
CA ASN A 306 -8.96 9.39 -23.95
C ASN A 306 -8.36 8.97 -22.59
N ALA A 307 -7.05 8.74 -22.56
CA ALA A 307 -6.34 8.32 -21.35
C ALA A 307 -6.39 9.36 -20.20
N THR A 308 -6.29 10.65 -20.52
CA THR A 308 -6.38 11.72 -19.50
C THR A 308 -7.73 11.69 -18.82
N GLU A 309 -8.83 11.67 -19.59
CA GLU A 309 -10.18 11.61 -19.02
C GLU A 309 -10.39 10.32 -18.21
N PHE A 310 -9.89 9.17 -18.70
CA PHE A 310 -9.97 7.91 -17.97
C PHE A 310 -9.37 8.03 -16.56
N PHE A 311 -8.15 8.57 -16.44
CA PHE A 311 -7.47 8.69 -15.15
C PHE A 311 -7.98 9.84 -14.28
N LEU A 312 -8.68 10.83 -14.85
CA LEU A 312 -9.40 11.84 -14.07
C LEU A 312 -10.62 11.25 -13.35
N GLN A 313 -11.27 10.25 -13.96
CA GLN A 313 -12.44 9.58 -13.40
C GLN A 313 -12.06 8.40 -12.49
N LEU A 314 -11.06 7.61 -12.90
CA LEU A 314 -10.70 6.36 -12.22
C LEU A 314 -10.30 6.57 -10.75
N ASN A 315 -10.93 5.83 -9.85
CA ASN A 315 -10.55 5.77 -8.44
C ASN A 315 -9.30 4.89 -8.22
N ILE A 316 -8.12 5.50 -8.34
CA ILE A 316 -6.84 4.79 -8.21
C ILE A 316 -6.61 4.24 -6.78
N VAL A 317 -7.18 4.90 -5.77
CA VAL A 317 -7.13 4.44 -4.37
C VAL A 317 -7.90 3.13 -4.22
N GLY A 318 -9.08 3.04 -4.85
CA GLY A 318 -9.91 1.84 -4.94
C GLY A 318 -9.17 0.69 -5.59
N VAL A 319 -8.59 0.92 -6.77
CA VAL A 319 -7.79 -0.08 -7.49
C VAL A 319 -6.62 -0.57 -6.63
N GLY A 320 -5.90 0.33 -5.97
CA GLY A 320 -4.81 -0.03 -5.05
C GLY A 320 -5.30 -0.88 -3.88
N ARG A 321 -6.40 -0.49 -3.24
CA ARG A 321 -6.97 -1.25 -2.11
C ARG A 321 -7.47 -2.63 -2.54
N PHE A 322 -8.11 -2.75 -3.70
CA PHE A 322 -8.54 -4.02 -4.27
C PHE A 322 -7.36 -4.93 -4.60
N THR A 323 -6.28 -4.37 -5.17
CA THR A 323 -5.04 -5.11 -5.45
C THR A 323 -4.46 -5.75 -4.19
N ILE A 324 -4.44 -5.03 -3.07
CA ILE A 324 -4.00 -5.57 -1.76
C ILE A 324 -4.90 -6.73 -1.32
N SER A 325 -6.22 -6.62 -1.51
CA SER A 325 -7.17 -7.70 -1.20
C SER A 325 -6.93 -8.95 -2.06
N LEU A 326 -6.71 -8.77 -3.37
CA LEU A 326 -6.42 -9.87 -4.30
C LEU A 326 -5.12 -10.57 -3.96
N TYR A 327 -4.06 -9.83 -3.67
CA TYR A 327 -2.78 -10.38 -3.22
C TYR A 327 -2.96 -11.23 -1.96
N GLY A 328 -3.73 -10.73 -0.99
CA GLY A 328 -4.04 -11.45 0.25
C GLY A 328 -4.79 -12.77 0.04
N GLU A 329 -5.74 -12.82 -0.90
CA GLU A 329 -6.46 -14.05 -1.26
C GLU A 329 -5.59 -15.02 -2.07
N ALA A 330 -4.82 -14.53 -3.04
CA ALA A 330 -3.90 -15.36 -3.83
C ALA A 330 -2.84 -16.03 -2.95
N LYS A 331 -2.19 -15.27 -2.06
CA LYS A 331 -1.23 -15.80 -1.08
C LYS A 331 -1.86 -16.90 -0.22
N ARG A 332 -3.10 -16.71 0.23
CA ARG A 332 -3.81 -17.72 1.03
C ARG A 332 -4.10 -18.98 0.22
N ALA A 333 -4.55 -18.84 -1.02
CA ALA A 333 -4.82 -19.98 -1.89
C ALA A 333 -3.57 -20.85 -2.09
N ILE A 334 -2.39 -20.23 -2.25
CA ILE A 334 -1.11 -20.93 -2.35
C ILE A 334 -0.80 -21.71 -1.05
N VAL A 335 -0.95 -21.07 0.11
CA VAL A 335 -0.70 -21.72 1.41
C VAL A 335 -1.64 -22.91 1.64
N ILE A 336 -2.93 -22.77 1.32
CA ILE A 336 -3.90 -23.86 1.45
C ILE A 336 -3.54 -25.03 0.54
N ARG A 337 -3.21 -24.77 -0.73
CA ARG A 337 -2.80 -25.82 -1.67
C ARG A 337 -1.55 -26.56 -1.20
N LYS A 338 -0.58 -25.84 -0.63
CA LYS A 338 0.62 -26.45 -0.05
C LYS A 338 0.27 -27.36 1.13
N ALA A 339 -0.55 -26.88 2.06
CA ALA A 339 -1.00 -27.65 3.22
C ALA A 339 -1.83 -28.88 2.82
N GLU A 340 -2.70 -28.76 1.81
CA GLU A 340 -3.46 -29.89 1.26
C GLU A 340 -2.54 -30.94 0.63
N SER A 341 -1.51 -30.51 -0.11
CA SER A 341 -0.51 -31.40 -0.68
C SER A 341 0.28 -32.14 0.41
N GLU A 342 0.73 -31.44 1.44
CA GLU A 342 1.44 -32.02 2.59
C GLU A 342 0.55 -33.00 3.37
N ALA A 343 -0.71 -32.65 3.59
CA ALA A 343 -1.68 -33.55 4.25
C ALA A 343 -1.97 -34.80 3.41
N GLN A 344 -2.08 -34.67 2.09
CA GLN A 344 -2.22 -35.81 1.19
C GLN A 344 -0.98 -36.71 1.19
N PHE A 345 0.21 -36.11 1.22
CA PHE A 345 1.46 -36.85 1.31
C PHE A 345 1.56 -37.63 2.62
N ALA A 346 1.32 -36.97 3.76
CA ALA A 346 1.32 -37.61 5.07
C ALA A 346 0.27 -38.74 5.16
N ARG A 347 -0.91 -38.55 4.55
CA ARG A 347 -1.94 -39.60 4.49
C ARG A 347 -1.48 -40.81 3.67
N ARG A 348 -0.73 -40.62 2.59
CA ARG A 348 -0.16 -41.72 1.80
C ARG A 348 0.90 -42.48 2.59
N GLU A 349 1.80 -41.77 3.28
CA GLU A 349 2.79 -42.41 4.17
C GLU A 349 2.11 -43.27 5.24
N MET A 350 1.06 -42.73 5.88
CA MET A 350 0.28 -43.46 6.88
C MET A 350 -0.34 -44.75 6.30
N THR A 351 -0.97 -44.67 5.12
CA THR A 351 -1.54 -45.85 4.46
C THR A 351 -0.49 -46.89 4.07
N ILE A 352 0.71 -46.48 3.64
CA ILE A 352 1.82 -47.42 3.35
C ILE A 352 2.23 -48.16 4.62
N VAL A 353 2.40 -47.44 5.73
CA VAL A 353 2.74 -48.03 7.03
C VAL A 353 1.64 -48.98 7.52
N GLU A 354 0.38 -48.59 7.41
CA GLU A 354 -0.77 -49.43 7.77
C GLU A 354 -0.83 -50.72 6.93
N ASN A 355 -0.62 -50.63 5.62
CA ASN A 355 -0.58 -51.80 4.74
C ASN A 355 0.60 -52.73 5.08
N TYR A 356 1.78 -52.16 5.36
CA TYR A 356 2.95 -52.93 5.76
C TYR A 356 2.71 -53.70 7.06
N LEU A 357 2.17 -53.03 8.08
CA LEU A 357 1.83 -53.65 9.37
C LEU A 357 0.76 -54.73 9.22
N SER A 358 -0.24 -54.50 8.37
CA SER A 358 -1.28 -55.49 8.07
C SER A 358 -0.70 -56.73 7.40
N GLY A 359 0.26 -56.55 6.48
CA GLY A 359 0.99 -57.65 5.87
C GLY A 359 1.82 -58.44 6.88
N LEU A 360 2.51 -57.76 7.80
CA LEU A 360 3.25 -58.42 8.88
C LEU A 360 2.32 -59.20 9.82
N SER A 361 1.18 -58.64 10.20
CA SER A 361 0.18 -59.38 10.99
C SER A 361 -0.27 -60.65 10.27
N LEU A 362 -0.60 -60.59 8.98
CA LEU A 362 -0.98 -61.78 8.21
C LEU A 362 0.12 -62.85 8.19
N LEU A 363 1.39 -62.45 8.03
CA LEU A 363 2.52 -63.37 8.08
C LEU A 363 2.69 -64.00 9.46
N SER A 364 2.52 -63.24 10.54
CA SER A 364 2.62 -63.75 11.91
C SER A 364 1.60 -64.87 12.18
N GLU A 365 0.37 -64.71 11.68
CA GLU A 365 -0.69 -65.71 11.78
C GLU A 365 -0.36 -66.97 10.96
N LEU A 366 0.13 -66.81 9.73
CA LEU A 366 0.46 -67.91 8.83
C LEU A 366 1.63 -68.78 9.34
N TYR A 367 2.64 -68.15 9.95
CA TYR A 367 3.84 -68.84 10.43
C TYR A 367 3.80 -69.17 11.94
N ASN A 368 2.74 -68.78 12.65
CA ASN A 368 2.61 -68.88 14.11
C ASN A 368 3.83 -68.29 14.85
N ASP A 369 4.26 -67.12 14.39
CA ASP A 369 5.47 -66.44 14.87
C ASP A 369 5.11 -65.36 15.90
N LYS A 370 5.33 -65.66 17.18
CA LYS A 370 5.06 -64.74 18.29
C LYS A 370 5.99 -63.53 18.29
N ASP A 371 7.23 -63.67 17.84
CA ASP A 371 8.18 -62.56 17.82
C ASP A 371 7.75 -61.51 16.79
N LEU A 372 7.10 -61.95 15.70
CA LEU A 372 6.55 -61.05 14.69
C LEU A 372 5.31 -60.29 15.19
N VAL A 373 4.49 -60.90 16.06
CA VAL A 373 3.35 -60.23 16.71
C VAL A 373 3.84 -59.14 17.66
N ASP A 374 4.81 -59.47 18.52
CA ASP A 374 5.39 -58.53 19.47
C ASP A 374 6.06 -57.36 18.73
N PHE A 375 6.73 -57.61 17.60
CA PHE A 375 7.29 -56.56 16.75
C PHE A 375 6.22 -55.63 16.15
N VAL A 376 5.09 -56.15 15.67
CA VAL A 376 4.01 -55.33 15.10
C VAL A 376 3.36 -54.45 16.19
N ASP A 377 3.15 -54.99 17.38
CA ASP A 377 2.57 -54.25 18.50
C ASP A 377 3.53 -53.19 19.04
N ASP A 378 4.81 -53.50 19.17
CA ASP A 378 5.84 -52.53 19.53
C ASP A 378 5.97 -51.44 18.46
N PHE A 379 5.91 -51.78 17.17
CA PHE A 379 5.96 -50.79 16.09
C PHE A 379 4.76 -49.83 16.13
N LYS A 380 3.56 -50.31 16.48
CA LYS A 380 2.35 -49.46 16.56
C LYS A 380 2.33 -48.57 17.81
N ASN A 381 2.79 -49.09 18.94
CA ASN A 381 2.47 -48.51 20.24
C ASN A 381 3.70 -47.97 21.00
N SER A 382 4.90 -48.04 20.41
CA SER A 382 6.12 -47.56 21.05
C SER A 382 6.97 -46.67 20.14
N ASP A 383 7.84 -45.87 20.76
CA ASP A 383 8.90 -45.12 20.07
C ASP A 383 10.13 -45.99 19.77
N MET A 384 10.00 -47.32 19.70
CA MET A 384 11.14 -48.24 19.65
C MET A 384 12.06 -47.97 18.45
N TYR A 385 11.52 -47.60 17.29
CA TYR A 385 12.32 -47.21 16.12
C TYR A 385 13.09 -45.90 16.36
N VAL A 386 12.49 -44.91 17.03
CA VAL A 386 13.18 -43.68 17.44
C VAL A 386 14.30 -43.99 18.43
N GLN A 387 14.02 -44.83 19.42
CA GLN A 387 15.01 -45.24 20.43
C GLN A 387 16.14 -46.07 19.82
N ALA A 388 15.84 -46.99 18.90
CA ALA A 388 16.81 -47.79 18.18
C ALA A 388 17.72 -46.90 17.32
N PHE A 389 17.14 -45.90 16.65
CA PHE A 389 17.91 -44.91 15.90
C PHE A 389 18.80 -44.04 16.79
N GLN A 390 18.29 -43.54 17.91
CA GLN A 390 19.10 -42.78 18.87
C GLN A 390 20.24 -43.63 19.45
N LYS A 391 19.99 -44.91 19.73
CA LYS A 391 21.02 -45.86 20.18
C LYS A 391 22.07 -46.11 19.10
N SER A 392 21.68 -46.23 17.82
CA SER A 392 22.64 -46.43 16.72
C SER A 392 23.52 -45.19 16.49
N ALA A 393 22.94 -43.98 16.55
CA ALA A 393 23.70 -42.73 16.48
C ALA A 393 24.70 -42.63 17.64
N ARG A 394 24.27 -42.94 18.88
CA ARG A 394 25.14 -42.94 20.07
C ARG A 394 26.24 -44.01 19.99
N LEU A 395 25.95 -45.17 19.40
CA LEU A 395 26.95 -46.20 19.18
C LEU A 395 28.01 -45.74 18.17
N ALA A 396 27.61 -45.05 17.10
CA ALA A 396 28.53 -44.49 16.11
C ALA A 396 29.50 -43.47 16.74
N GLU A 397 29.01 -42.63 17.65
CA GLU A 397 29.86 -41.71 18.45
C GLU A 397 30.88 -42.47 19.29
N LEU A 398 30.43 -43.49 20.03
CA LEU A 398 31.31 -44.33 20.85
C LEU A 398 32.39 -45.06 20.03
N ARG A 399 32.08 -45.35 18.76
CA ARG A 399 33.01 -45.96 17.80
C ARG A 399 33.87 -44.93 17.06
N LYS A 400 33.77 -43.63 17.38
CA LYS A 400 34.52 -42.53 16.78
C LYS A 400 34.34 -42.43 15.26
N VAL A 401 33.12 -42.72 14.77
CA VAL A 401 32.77 -42.44 13.38
C VAL A 401 32.87 -40.93 13.13
N PRO A 402 33.43 -40.46 11.99
CA PRO A 402 33.47 -39.04 11.66
C PRO A 402 32.08 -38.41 11.72
N ASP A 403 31.95 -37.24 12.35
CA ASP A 403 30.64 -36.61 12.64
C ASP A 403 29.78 -36.37 11.40
N ASN A 404 30.39 -36.09 10.25
CA ASN A 404 29.70 -35.93 8.96
C ASN A 404 29.02 -37.21 8.45
N ASN A 405 29.41 -38.37 8.99
CA ASN A 405 28.87 -39.68 8.64
C ASN A 405 27.84 -40.20 9.66
N ILE A 406 27.60 -39.48 10.76
CA ILE A 406 26.60 -39.86 11.77
C ILE A 406 25.26 -39.22 11.41
N LEU A 407 24.23 -40.05 11.21
CA LEU A 407 22.85 -39.58 10.98
C LEU A 407 22.19 -39.30 12.33
N ARG A 408 21.66 -38.09 12.53
CA ARG A 408 21.12 -37.66 13.85
C ARG A 408 19.67 -37.21 13.80
N THR A 409 19.20 -36.83 12.63
CA THR A 409 17.84 -36.32 12.40
C THR A 409 17.14 -37.13 11.33
N LYS A 410 15.80 -37.06 11.29
CA LYS A 410 15.02 -37.64 10.18
C LYS A 410 15.54 -37.14 8.83
N SER A 411 15.88 -35.85 8.73
CA SER A 411 16.43 -35.27 7.50
C SER A 411 17.74 -35.95 7.06
N ASP A 412 18.61 -36.33 7.99
CA ASP A 412 19.87 -37.00 7.65
C ASP A 412 19.62 -38.40 7.07
N ILE A 413 18.64 -39.12 7.64
CA ILE A 413 18.20 -40.45 7.17
C ILE A 413 17.62 -40.33 5.77
N ASP A 414 16.68 -39.41 5.58
CA ASP A 414 15.99 -39.19 4.30
C ASP A 414 17.01 -38.79 3.22
N SER A 415 18.00 -37.95 3.55
CA SER A 415 19.08 -37.58 2.62
C SER A 415 20.02 -38.75 2.30
N TYR A 416 20.34 -39.60 3.28
CA TYR A 416 21.25 -40.74 3.11
C TYR A 416 20.63 -41.87 2.29
N PHE A 417 19.39 -42.28 2.62
CA PHE A 417 18.71 -43.40 1.95
C PHE A 417 17.88 -42.98 0.74
N GLY A 418 17.44 -41.71 0.68
CA GLY A 418 16.69 -41.15 -0.45
C GLY A 418 17.58 -40.69 -1.62
N GLY A 419 18.91 -40.87 -1.54
CA GLY A 419 19.84 -40.59 -2.64
C GLY A 419 20.18 -39.12 -2.86
N ASN A 420 19.91 -38.24 -1.89
CA ASN A 420 20.15 -36.79 -1.99
C ASN A 420 21.49 -36.32 -1.39
N ARG A 421 22.35 -37.23 -0.94
CA ARG A 421 23.74 -36.89 -0.62
C ARG A 421 24.54 -36.81 -1.93
N GLN A 422 24.96 -35.58 -2.30
CA GLN A 422 26.15 -35.39 -3.14
C GLN A 422 27.41 -35.75 -2.35
#